data_AF-A0A3S0DIU8-F1
#
_entry.id   AF-A0A3S0DIU8-F1
#
_cell.length_a   1.000
_cell.length_b   1.000
_cell.length_c   1.000
_cell.angle_alpha   90.00
_cell.angle_beta   90.00
_cell.angle_gamma   90.00
#
_symmetry.space_group_name_H-M   'P 1'
#
loop_
_entity.id
_entity.type
_entity.pdbx_description
1 polymer ?
#
loop_
_entity_poly.entity_id
_entity_poly.type
_entity_poly.pdbx_seq_one_letter_code
_entity_poly.pdbx_strand_id
1 'polypeptide(L)'
;MTAHAIGRGFALAAVLTTLPVTAWELRPAGKDPLSGQTRCLLVEEPLTINDGYGETRIDILFNGEALIVVTDSEIDAGFNDLALSVAIERRPPARGQKIVEPPPSPRFVPARIENKKTLVFTDAPAIEDAFKAGSTASFALRFWPLWPSVGSIPVEVSLKGFTKVAEEFSRCTGQPAAGTTR
;
A
#
# COMPACT_ATOMS: atom_id res chain seq x y z
N MET A 1 -43.06 -49.23 -23.31
CA MET A 1 -43.04 -47.76 -23.41
C MET A 1 -42.58 -47.22 -22.06
N THR A 2 -41.33 -46.80 -21.96
CA THR A 2 -40.75 -46.23 -20.73
C THR A 2 -39.89 -45.04 -21.13
N ALA A 3 -40.29 -43.84 -20.69
CA ALA A 3 -39.48 -42.64 -20.79
C ALA A 3 -39.17 -42.18 -19.36
N HIS A 4 -37.89 -41.95 -19.06
CA HIS A 4 -37.42 -41.21 -17.90
C HIS A 4 -36.58 -40.06 -18.42
N ALA A 5 -37.05 -38.84 -18.19
CA ALA A 5 -36.29 -37.62 -18.44
C ALA A 5 -35.57 -37.25 -17.13
N ILE A 6 -34.24 -37.28 -17.13
CA ILE A 6 -33.42 -36.77 -16.04
C ILE A 6 -32.84 -35.43 -16.52
N GLY A 7 -33.52 -34.35 -16.15
CA GLY A 7 -33.02 -32.99 -16.34
C GLY A 7 -31.91 -32.70 -15.32
N ARG A 8 -30.68 -32.56 -15.79
CA ARG A 8 -29.53 -32.13 -14.98
C ARG A 8 -29.60 -30.62 -14.75
N GLY A 9 -29.88 -30.22 -13.51
CA GLY A 9 -29.75 -28.83 -13.08
C GLY A 9 -28.27 -28.44 -13.02
N PHE A 10 -27.92 -27.36 -13.74
CA PHE A 10 -26.63 -26.69 -13.58
C PHE A 10 -26.69 -25.83 -12.31
N ALA A 11 -25.93 -26.21 -11.28
CA ALA A 11 -25.68 -25.34 -10.14
C ALA A 11 -24.59 -24.33 -10.53
N LEU A 12 -24.96 -23.04 -10.59
CA LEU A 12 -24.02 -21.93 -10.64
C LEU A 12 -23.33 -21.83 -9.28
N ALA A 13 -22.07 -22.25 -9.20
CA ALA A 13 -21.23 -21.96 -8.04
C ALA A 13 -20.81 -20.49 -8.09
N ALA A 14 -21.34 -19.67 -7.17
CA ALA A 14 -20.84 -18.33 -6.94
C ALA A 14 -19.46 -18.44 -6.28
N VAL A 15 -18.41 -18.05 -7.01
CA VAL A 15 -17.06 -17.92 -6.46
C VAL A 15 -17.05 -16.64 -5.61
N LEU A 16 -17.09 -16.79 -4.29
CA LEU A 16 -16.78 -15.70 -3.36
C LEU A 16 -15.28 -15.44 -3.42
N THR A 17 -14.85 -14.43 -4.16
CA THR A 17 -13.51 -13.87 -4.04
C THR A 17 -13.43 -13.07 -2.74
N THR A 18 -12.82 -13.66 -1.71
CA THR A 18 -12.41 -12.90 -0.52
C THR A 18 -11.32 -11.94 -0.94
N LEU A 19 -11.60 -10.63 -0.93
CA LEU A 19 -10.53 -9.64 -0.98
C LEU A 19 -9.59 -9.92 0.19
N PRO A 20 -8.26 -9.93 0.00
CA PRO A 20 -7.34 -10.04 1.13
C PRO A 20 -7.69 -8.92 2.11
N VAL A 21 -7.95 -9.31 3.36
CA VAL A 21 -8.05 -8.33 4.44
C VAL A 21 -6.62 -7.87 4.67
N THR A 22 -6.22 -6.83 3.94
CA THR A 22 -4.97 -6.11 4.16
C THR A 22 -4.96 -5.71 5.63
N ALA A 23 -3.99 -6.24 6.37
CA ALA A 23 -3.91 -6.05 7.80
C ALA A 23 -2.54 -5.46 8.09
N TRP A 24 -2.51 -4.15 8.30
CA TRP A 24 -1.32 -3.52 8.82
C TRP A 24 -0.91 -4.16 10.14
N GLU A 25 0.36 -4.54 10.24
CA GLU A 25 0.93 -5.20 11.41
C GLU A 25 2.09 -4.40 11.97
N LEU A 26 2.18 -4.34 13.30
CA LEU A 26 3.39 -3.92 13.99
C LEU A 26 4.37 -5.10 14.04
N ARG A 27 5.57 -4.92 13.50
CA ARG A 27 6.73 -5.80 13.68
C ARG A 27 7.72 -5.14 14.65
N PRO A 28 7.80 -5.57 15.92
CA PRO A 28 8.66 -4.93 16.93
C PRO A 28 10.16 -5.07 16.68
N ALA A 29 10.56 -6.06 15.86
CA ALA A 29 11.96 -6.36 15.53
C ALA A 29 12.11 -6.64 14.02
N GLY A 30 11.60 -5.74 13.18
CA GLY A 30 11.75 -5.81 11.73
C GLY A 30 13.10 -5.30 11.24
N LYS A 31 13.60 -5.82 10.12
CA LYS A 31 14.80 -5.32 9.44
C LYS A 31 14.40 -4.12 8.57
N ASP A 32 14.91 -2.93 8.90
CA ASP A 32 14.72 -1.73 8.09
C ASP A 32 15.46 -1.89 6.74
N PRO A 33 14.78 -1.79 5.59
CA PRO A 33 15.42 -1.98 4.29
C PRO A 33 16.40 -0.86 3.93
N LEU A 34 16.31 0.32 4.56
CA LEU A 34 17.22 1.44 4.28
C LEU A 34 18.48 1.36 5.13
N SER A 35 18.33 1.11 6.44
CA SER A 35 19.45 1.11 7.38
C SER A 35 20.02 -0.28 7.68
N GLY A 36 19.29 -1.35 7.37
CA GLY A 36 19.61 -2.73 7.76
C GLY A 36 19.46 -3.02 9.26
N GLN A 37 19.15 -2.00 10.07
CA GLN A 37 19.00 -2.12 11.51
C GLN A 37 17.70 -2.82 11.87
N THR A 38 17.70 -3.49 13.02
CA THR A 38 16.48 -4.06 13.58
C THR A 38 15.73 -2.96 14.33
N ARG A 39 14.49 -2.67 13.93
CA ARG A 39 13.64 -1.66 14.55
C ARG A 39 12.16 -2.04 14.51
N CYS A 40 11.33 -1.29 15.22
CA CYS A 40 9.89 -1.35 15.02
C CYS A 40 9.54 -0.91 13.59
N LEU A 41 8.69 -1.67 12.92
CA LEU A 41 8.14 -1.36 11.59
C LEU A 41 6.64 -1.56 11.62
N LEU A 42 5.89 -0.69 10.95
CA LEU A 42 4.55 -1.02 10.47
C LEU A 42 4.70 -1.63 9.09
N VAL A 43 4.01 -2.74 8.83
CA VAL A 43 4.08 -3.43 7.53
C VAL A 43 2.70 -3.77 7.05
N GLU A 44 2.53 -3.78 5.73
CA GLU A 44 1.39 -4.39 5.08
C GLU A 44 1.71 -5.85 4.71
N GLU A 45 0.68 -6.67 4.46
CA GLU A 45 0.91 -7.99 3.87
C GLU A 45 1.59 -7.82 2.50
N PRO A 46 2.63 -8.63 2.19
CA PRO A 46 3.32 -8.54 0.91
C PRO A 46 2.35 -8.82 -0.24
N LEU A 47 2.40 -7.96 -1.26
CA LEU A 47 1.59 -8.11 -2.45
C LEU A 47 2.39 -8.80 -3.54
N THR A 48 1.69 -9.49 -4.44
CA THR A 48 2.24 -9.96 -5.71
C THR A 48 1.39 -9.38 -6.82
N ILE A 49 2.03 -8.70 -7.77
CA ILE A 49 1.37 -8.09 -8.91
C ILE A 49 2.09 -8.46 -10.20
N ASN A 50 1.41 -8.32 -11.33
CA ASN A 50 2.07 -8.36 -12.63
C ASN A 50 2.75 -7.02 -12.93
N ASP A 51 4.05 -7.04 -13.23
CA ASP A 51 4.84 -5.83 -13.56
C ASP A 51 4.83 -5.45 -15.04
N GLY A 52 4.08 -6.20 -15.86
CA GLY A 52 4.05 -6.10 -17.32
C GLY A 52 4.86 -7.20 -18.03
N TYR A 53 5.71 -7.94 -17.30
CA TYR A 53 6.48 -9.08 -17.81
C TYR A 53 6.23 -10.36 -17.01
N GLY A 54 6.12 -10.25 -15.70
CA GLY A 54 5.89 -11.36 -14.79
C GLY A 54 5.36 -10.91 -13.44
N GLU A 55 5.23 -11.86 -12.53
CA GLU A 55 4.84 -11.55 -11.15
C GLU A 55 6.03 -10.96 -10.38
N THR A 56 5.78 -9.87 -9.66
CA THR A 56 6.73 -9.18 -8.81
C THR A 56 6.16 -9.00 -7.42
N ARG A 57 6.98 -9.19 -6.40
CA ARG A 57 6.62 -8.96 -5.00
C ARG A 57 6.77 -7.49 -4.65
N ILE A 58 5.86 -6.99 -3.81
CA ILE A 58 5.90 -5.66 -3.23
C ILE A 58 5.75 -5.75 -1.72
N ASP A 59 6.73 -5.21 -0.99
CA ASP A 59 6.67 -5.03 0.45
C ASP A 59 6.48 -3.54 0.77
N ILE A 60 5.45 -3.20 1.53
CA ILE A 60 5.15 -1.83 1.96
C ILE A 60 5.35 -1.75 3.47
N LEU A 61 6.16 -0.78 3.91
CA LEU A 61 6.47 -0.60 5.31
C LEU A 61 6.68 0.86 5.70
N PHE A 62 6.42 1.17 6.96
CA PHE A 62 6.63 2.47 7.57
C PHE A 62 7.52 2.31 8.80
N ASN A 63 8.65 3.02 8.82
CA ASN A 63 9.66 2.90 9.88
C ASN A 63 9.63 4.07 10.88
N GLY A 64 8.66 4.99 10.75
CA GLY A 64 8.53 6.21 11.56
C GLY A 64 9.26 7.44 10.97
N GLU A 65 10.18 7.23 10.03
CA GLU A 65 10.92 8.29 9.34
C GLU A 65 10.53 8.39 7.86
N ALA A 66 10.11 7.28 7.27
CA ALA A 66 9.66 7.19 5.90
C ALA A 66 8.61 6.08 5.71
N LEU A 67 7.78 6.27 4.69
CA LEU A 67 7.09 5.15 4.04
C LEU A 67 7.99 4.61 2.93
N ILE A 68 8.14 3.29 2.89
CA ILE A 68 9.09 2.60 2.04
C ILE A 68 8.33 1.51 1.28
N VAL A 69 8.53 1.48 -0.04
CA VAL A 69 7.99 0.44 -0.93
C VAL A 69 9.17 -0.27 -1.57
N VAL A 70 9.33 -1.56 -1.28
CA VAL A 70 10.38 -2.42 -1.83
C VAL A 70 9.75 -3.34 -2.87
N THR A 71 10.39 -3.47 -4.02
CA THR A 71 9.90 -4.28 -5.15
C THR A 71 10.95 -5.29 -5.59
N ASP A 72 10.54 -6.46 -6.06
CA ASP A 72 11.47 -7.43 -6.65
C ASP A 72 11.96 -6.97 -8.03
N SER A 73 11.09 -6.32 -8.80
CA SER A 73 11.41 -5.75 -10.12
C SER A 73 12.06 -4.36 -9.99
N GLU A 74 12.90 -3.98 -10.95
CA GLU A 74 13.48 -2.63 -10.99
C GLU A 74 12.38 -1.60 -11.28
N ILE A 75 12.46 -0.44 -10.63
CA ILE A 75 11.57 0.69 -10.79
C ILE A 75 12.05 1.54 -11.95
N ASP A 76 11.14 1.89 -12.85
CA ASP A 76 11.44 2.78 -13.97
C ASP A 76 11.36 4.25 -13.53
N ALA A 77 12.53 4.83 -13.28
CA ALA A 77 12.71 6.22 -12.90
C ALA A 77 12.64 7.21 -14.08
N GLY A 78 12.43 6.73 -15.31
CA GLY A 78 12.41 7.56 -16.52
C GLY A 78 11.19 8.47 -16.65
N PHE A 79 10.19 8.32 -15.77
CA PHE A 79 8.91 9.01 -15.80
C PHE A 79 8.58 9.64 -14.44
N ASN A 80 7.79 10.72 -14.47
CA ASN A 80 7.41 11.50 -13.27
C ASN A 80 6.00 11.13 -12.74
N ASP A 81 5.57 9.89 -12.92
CA ASP A 81 4.23 9.43 -12.56
C ASP A 81 4.17 8.48 -11.35
N LEU A 82 5.32 8.22 -10.72
CA LEU A 82 5.40 7.51 -9.45
C LEU A 82 4.80 8.36 -8.33
N ALA A 83 3.82 7.81 -7.60
CA ALA A 83 3.14 8.53 -6.53
C ALA A 83 2.41 7.62 -5.55
N LEU A 84 2.16 8.14 -4.36
CA LEU A 84 1.18 7.64 -3.41
C LEU A 84 -0.01 8.59 -3.38
N SER A 85 -1.22 8.07 -3.48
CA SER A 85 -2.48 8.82 -3.26
C SER A 85 -3.29 8.14 -2.16
N VAL A 86 -3.93 8.91 -1.30
CA VAL A 86 -4.75 8.37 -0.20
C VAL A 86 -6.22 8.77 -0.38
N ALA A 87 -7.09 7.78 -0.52
CA ALA A 87 -8.52 8.00 -0.51
C ALA A 87 -9.00 8.20 0.93
N ILE A 88 -9.64 9.34 1.20
CA ILE A 88 -10.25 9.65 2.50
C ILE A 88 -11.74 9.34 2.40
N GLU A 89 -12.26 8.51 3.30
CA GLU A 89 -13.69 8.20 3.35
C GLU A 89 -14.47 9.42 3.79
N ARG A 90 -15.30 9.96 2.89
CA ARG A 90 -16.09 11.17 3.14
C ARG A 90 -17.49 10.78 3.59
N ARG A 91 -17.87 11.18 4.80
CA ARG A 91 -19.28 11.11 5.21
C ARG A 91 -20.08 12.10 4.35
N PRO A 92 -21.22 11.70 3.76
CA PRO A 92 -22.08 12.64 3.03
C PRO A 92 -22.48 13.82 3.92
N PRO A 93 -22.54 15.05 3.39
CA PRO A 93 -23.02 16.18 4.18
C PRO A 93 -24.45 15.91 4.65
N ALA A 94 -24.75 16.26 5.90
CA ALA A 94 -26.10 16.14 6.43
C ALA A 94 -27.08 17.00 5.61
N ARG A 95 -28.34 16.56 5.52
CA ARG A 95 -29.38 17.28 4.78
C ARG A 95 -29.45 18.75 5.20
N GLY A 96 -29.26 19.66 4.25
CA GLY A 96 -29.29 21.11 4.48
C GLY A 96 -27.93 21.78 4.70
N GLN A 97 -26.83 21.01 4.74
CA GLN A 97 -25.49 21.59 4.73
C GLN A 97 -25.04 21.94 3.30
N LYS A 98 -24.35 23.07 3.16
CA LYS A 98 -23.75 23.50 1.89
C LYS A 98 -22.71 22.45 1.46
N ILE A 99 -22.83 21.96 0.23
CA ILE A 99 -21.79 21.15 -0.39
C ILE A 99 -20.59 22.07 -0.62
N VAL A 100 -19.60 21.97 0.25
CA VAL A 100 -18.27 22.56 0.02
C VAL A 100 -17.50 21.54 -0.79
N GLU A 101 -16.90 21.97 -1.90
CA GLU A 101 -16.03 21.11 -2.70
C GLU A 101 -14.93 20.57 -1.79
N PRO A 102 -14.81 19.24 -1.63
CA PRO A 102 -13.86 18.70 -0.67
C PRO A 102 -12.42 18.98 -1.11
N PRO A 103 -11.48 19.10 -0.16
CA PRO A 103 -10.06 19.21 -0.51
C PRO A 103 -9.61 17.99 -1.34
N PRO A 104 -8.64 18.15 -2.26
CA PRO A 104 -8.12 17.04 -3.05
C PRO A 104 -7.54 15.94 -2.16
N SER A 105 -7.59 14.70 -2.62
CA SER A 105 -6.96 13.57 -1.93
C SER A 105 -5.47 13.85 -1.73
N PRO A 106 -4.90 13.57 -0.53
CA PRO A 106 -3.47 13.69 -0.31
C PRO A 106 -2.68 12.89 -1.35
N ARG A 107 -1.67 13.53 -1.93
CA ARG A 107 -0.77 12.93 -2.92
C ARG A 107 0.67 13.21 -2.52
N PHE A 108 1.49 12.16 -2.52
CA PHE A 108 2.91 12.20 -2.17
C PHE A 108 3.73 11.65 -3.33
N VAL A 109 4.90 12.24 -3.58
CA VAL A 109 5.86 11.79 -4.59
C VAL A 109 7.04 11.17 -3.84
N PRO A 110 7.61 10.05 -4.30
CA PRO A 110 8.79 9.49 -3.65
C PRO A 110 9.93 10.52 -3.73
N ALA A 111 10.59 10.75 -2.59
CA ALA A 111 11.72 11.67 -2.51
C ALA A 111 12.94 11.13 -3.27
N ARG A 112 13.09 9.80 -3.33
CA ARG A 112 14.15 9.11 -4.07
C ARG A 112 13.79 7.66 -4.37
N ILE A 113 14.58 7.08 -5.27
CA ILE A 113 14.61 5.64 -5.57
C ILE A 113 15.97 5.11 -5.13
N GLU A 114 15.98 4.09 -4.28
CA GLU A 114 17.18 3.48 -3.71
C GLU A 114 17.39 2.09 -4.31
N ASN A 115 18.63 1.80 -4.73
CA ASN A 115 19.02 0.54 -5.37
C ASN A 115 18.13 0.10 -6.55
N LYS A 116 17.47 1.07 -7.21
CA LYS A 116 16.46 0.88 -8.27
C LYS A 116 15.23 0.07 -7.87
N LYS A 117 15.07 -0.35 -6.62
CA LYS A 117 14.00 -1.28 -6.19
C LYS A 117 13.21 -0.78 -4.99
N THR A 118 13.60 0.37 -4.45
CA THR A 118 13.01 0.90 -3.23
C THR A 118 12.57 2.34 -3.44
N LEU A 119 11.27 2.62 -3.33
CA LEU A 119 10.76 3.99 -3.21
C LEU A 119 10.83 4.45 -1.76
N VAL A 120 11.28 5.69 -1.55
CA VAL A 120 11.32 6.29 -0.22
C VAL A 120 10.52 7.58 -0.21
N PHE A 121 9.46 7.63 0.60
CA PHE A 121 8.65 8.81 0.85
C PHE A 121 8.97 9.37 2.23
N THR A 122 9.54 10.57 2.30
CA THR A 122 10.11 11.15 3.54
C THR A 122 9.13 12.01 4.33
N ASP A 123 7.93 12.29 3.80
CA ASP A 123 6.89 13.08 4.48
C ASP A 123 6.13 12.24 5.52
N ALA A 124 6.84 11.50 6.36
CA ALA A 124 6.27 10.48 7.23
C ALA A 124 5.12 10.97 8.12
N PRO A 125 5.20 12.13 8.80
CA PRO A 125 4.08 12.62 9.62
C PRO A 125 2.80 12.87 8.79
N ALA A 126 2.95 13.48 7.61
CA ALA A 126 1.81 13.78 6.74
C ALA A 126 1.20 12.51 6.13
N ILE A 127 2.03 11.52 5.80
CA ILE A 127 1.59 10.21 5.32
C ILE A 127 0.87 9.44 6.42
N GLU A 128 1.40 9.43 7.64
CA GLU A 128 0.75 8.76 8.78
C GLU A 128 -0.62 9.37 9.07
N ASP A 129 -0.72 10.70 9.09
CA ASP A 129 -2.00 11.41 9.26
C ASP A 129 -2.99 11.10 8.13
N ALA A 130 -2.51 11.09 6.88
CA ALA A 130 -3.32 10.70 5.74
C ALA A 130 -3.81 9.25 5.84
N PHE A 131 -2.94 8.32 6.28
CA PHE A 131 -3.28 6.91 6.42
C PHE A 131 -4.29 6.69 7.55
N LYS A 132 -4.17 7.39 8.68
CA LYS A 132 -5.14 7.35 9.78
C LYS A 132 -6.52 7.87 9.39
N ALA A 133 -6.58 8.85 8.49
CA ALA A 133 -7.82 9.42 7.97
C ALA A 133 -8.36 8.68 6.73
N GLY A 134 -7.53 7.85 6.09
CA GLY A 134 -7.79 7.21 4.82
C GLY A 134 -8.48 5.85 4.93
N SER A 135 -9.10 5.42 3.83
CA SER A 135 -9.63 4.07 3.65
C SER A 135 -8.75 3.21 2.76
N THR A 136 -8.11 3.81 1.74
CA THR A 136 -7.27 3.13 0.76
C THR A 136 -6.05 3.98 0.41
N ALA A 137 -4.87 3.37 0.37
CA ALA A 137 -3.67 3.95 -0.23
C ALA A 137 -3.44 3.31 -1.61
N SER A 138 -3.22 4.14 -2.63
CA SER A 138 -2.95 3.72 -4.00
C SER A 138 -1.57 4.21 -4.42
N PHE A 139 -0.70 3.27 -4.76
CA PHE A 139 0.65 3.52 -5.26
C PHE A 139 0.65 3.38 -6.78
N ALA A 140 0.95 4.45 -7.50
CA ALA A 140 1.25 4.39 -8.92
C ALA A 140 2.72 3.97 -9.08
N LEU A 141 2.95 2.73 -9.50
CA LEU A 141 4.29 2.16 -9.68
C LEU A 141 4.61 1.95 -11.15
N ARG A 142 5.88 1.94 -11.51
CA ARG A 142 6.33 1.62 -12.87
C ARG A 142 7.60 0.79 -12.80
N PHE A 143 7.73 -0.20 -13.67
CA PHE A 143 8.82 -1.17 -13.63
C PHE A 143 9.69 -1.13 -14.90
N TRP A 144 10.91 -1.64 -14.81
CA TRP A 144 11.85 -1.77 -15.91
C TRP A 144 12.23 -3.26 -16.11
N PRO A 145 12.34 -3.78 -17.36
CA PRO A 145 12.12 -3.14 -18.65
C PRO A 145 10.67 -3.22 -19.12
N LEU A 146 10.20 -2.18 -19.82
CA LEU A 146 8.86 -2.17 -20.40
C LEU A 146 8.94 -1.94 -21.91
N TRP A 147 8.98 -3.03 -22.69
CA TRP A 147 8.61 -2.95 -24.10
C TRP A 147 7.45 -3.90 -24.41
N PRO A 148 6.26 -3.39 -24.76
CA PRO A 148 5.87 -1.96 -24.83
C PRO A 148 5.64 -1.33 -23.43
N SER A 149 5.69 0.01 -23.35
CA SER A 149 5.41 0.75 -22.09
C SER A 149 3.92 0.67 -21.73
N VAL A 150 3.59 0.10 -20.57
CA VAL A 150 2.19 -0.11 -20.12
C VAL A 150 1.64 0.97 -19.19
N GLY A 151 2.37 2.08 -18.98
CA GLY A 151 1.94 3.08 -18.00
C GLY A 151 2.39 2.74 -16.57
N SER A 152 1.93 3.54 -15.61
CA SER A 152 2.04 3.19 -14.20
C SER A 152 0.91 2.23 -13.83
N ILE A 153 1.24 1.26 -12.99
CA ILE A 153 0.36 0.22 -12.48
C ILE A 153 -0.10 0.66 -11.08
N PRO A 154 -1.42 0.80 -10.84
CA PRO A 154 -1.93 1.12 -9.52
C PRO A 154 -1.85 -0.11 -8.61
N VAL A 155 -1.31 0.07 -7.42
CA VAL A 155 -1.26 -0.92 -6.35
C VAL A 155 -2.02 -0.38 -5.16
N GLU A 156 -3.13 -1.01 -4.82
CA GLU A 156 -4.03 -0.53 -3.77
C GLU A 156 -3.93 -1.40 -2.51
N VAL A 157 -3.84 -0.75 -1.36
CA VAL A 157 -3.91 -1.39 -0.05
C VAL A 157 -4.98 -0.72 0.80
N SER A 158 -5.75 -1.51 1.55
CA SER A 158 -6.68 -0.92 2.50
C SER A 158 -5.92 -0.42 3.72
N LEU A 159 -6.35 0.73 4.22
CA LEU A 159 -5.82 1.35 5.44
C LEU A 159 -6.62 0.93 6.68
N LYS A 160 -7.54 -0.04 6.53
CA LYS A 160 -8.33 -0.55 7.64
C LYS A 160 -7.40 -1.12 8.72
N GLY A 161 -7.55 -0.63 9.94
CA GLY A 161 -6.74 -1.07 11.08
C GLY A 161 -5.41 -0.34 11.25
N PHE A 162 -4.98 0.48 10.27
CA PHE A 162 -3.73 1.23 10.34
C PHE A 162 -3.64 2.09 11.61
N THR A 163 -4.69 2.86 11.91
CA THR A 163 -4.72 3.76 13.08
C THR A 163 -4.40 3.03 14.39
N LYS A 164 -4.96 1.84 14.57
CA LYS A 164 -4.72 1.03 15.78
C LYS A 164 -3.25 0.64 15.90
N VAL A 165 -2.67 0.10 14.84
CA VAL A 165 -1.26 -0.34 14.90
C VAL A 165 -0.28 0.83 14.91
N ALA A 166 -0.64 1.98 14.34
CA ALA A 166 0.15 3.21 14.45
C ALA A 166 0.23 3.72 15.90
N GLU A 167 -0.86 3.62 16.66
CA GLU A 167 -0.85 3.93 18.09
C GLU A 167 0.06 2.97 18.88
N GLU A 168 0.04 1.67 18.56
CA GLU A 168 0.93 0.67 19.16
C GLU A 168 2.39 0.92 18.77
N PHE A 169 2.65 1.27 17.51
CA PHE A 169 3.97 1.63 16.98
C PHE A 169 4.60 2.80 17.73
N SER A 170 3.82 3.84 18.05
CA SER A 170 4.31 5.00 18.82
C SER A 170 4.85 4.65 20.21
N ARG A 171 4.46 3.48 20.75
CA ARG A 171 4.89 2.96 22.06
C ARG A 171 5.93 1.85 21.94
N CYS A 172 6.33 1.50 20.73
CA CYS A 172 7.21 0.37 20.47
C CYS A 172 8.66 0.72 20.85
N THR A 173 9.21 0.01 21.84
CA THR A 173 10.53 0.28 22.43
C THR A 173 11.71 -0.27 21.61
N GLY A 174 11.43 -0.83 20.42
CA GLY A 174 12.45 -1.36 19.50
C GLY A 174 13.01 -0.33 18.54
N GLN A 175 12.70 0.97 18.69
CA GLN A 175 13.35 2.00 17.89
C GLN A 175 14.84 2.07 18.26
N PRO A 176 15.76 2.23 17.28
CA PRO A 176 17.16 2.42 17.59
C PRO A 176 17.29 3.63 18.52
N ALA A 177 18.15 3.56 19.54
CA ALA A 177 18.49 4.75 20.30
C ALA A 177 18.94 5.82 19.31
N ALA A 178 18.40 7.05 19.43
CA ALA A 178 18.74 8.16 18.55
C ALA A 178 20.27 8.28 18.46
N GLY A 179 20.84 7.83 17.35
CA GLY A 179 22.27 7.67 17.20
C GLY A 179 22.91 9.03 17.07
N THR A 180 23.72 9.39 18.07
CA THR A 180 24.71 10.47 17.97
C THR A 180 25.51 10.30 16.69
N THR A 181 25.37 11.28 15.80
CA THR A 181 26.19 11.45 14.60
C THR A 181 27.66 11.38 15.01
N ARG A 182 28.44 10.52 14.34
CA ARG A 182 29.91 10.55 14.36
C ARG A 182 30.42 11.07 13.04
#